data_AF-A0A955GWE7-F1
#
_entry.id   AF-A0A955GWE7-F1
#
_cell.length_a   1.000
_cell.length_b   1.000
_cell.length_c   1.000
_cell.angle_alpha   90.00
_cell.angle_beta   90.00
_cell.angle_gamma   90.00
#
_symmetry.space_group_name_H-M   'P 1'
#
loop_
_entity.id
_entity.type
_entity.pdbx_description
1 polymer ?
#
loop_
_entity_poly.entity_id
_entity_poly.type
_entity_poly.pdbx_seq_one_letter_code
_entity_poly.pdbx_strand_id
1 'polypeptide(L)'
;MKKIAYLTGSLATLALPMVAGAQGITKAGGNLGGFEIIITNITNAITTYLLPFVLALAFIAFAWGMFQYFIAGGANEEAKEKGKSLMIYGVLGFVMILILWGLVNFLVNFTGLGGDVVVPPVVPKI
;
A
#
# COMPACT_ATOMS: atom_id res chain seq x y z
N MET A 1 -3.29 -55.90 4.55
CA MET A 1 -3.56 -54.48 4.87
C MET A 1 -2.43 -53.52 4.44
N LYS A 2 -1.14 -53.85 4.61
CA LYS A 2 -0.03 -52.95 4.20
C LYS A 2 0.01 -52.58 2.70
N LYS A 3 -0.36 -53.49 1.79
CA LYS A 3 -0.38 -53.25 0.32
C LYS A 3 -1.38 -52.18 -0.13
N ILE A 4 -2.49 -52.03 0.59
CA ILE A 4 -3.53 -51.03 0.29
C ILE A 4 -3.05 -49.62 0.69
N ALA A 5 -2.23 -49.52 1.75
CA ALA A 5 -1.61 -48.26 2.17
C ALA A 5 -0.56 -47.73 1.18
N TYR A 6 0.19 -48.61 0.52
CA TYR A 6 1.12 -48.19 -0.55
C TYR A 6 0.37 -47.70 -1.81
N LEU A 7 -0.78 -48.32 -2.11
CA LEU A 7 -1.65 -47.90 -3.21
C LEU A 7 -2.26 -46.52 -2.98
N THR A 8 -2.77 -46.23 -1.78
CA THR A 8 -3.31 -44.90 -1.44
C THR A 8 -2.22 -43.83 -1.36
N GLY A 9 -1.02 -44.17 -0.87
CA GLY A 9 0.14 -43.27 -0.88
C GLY A 9 0.61 -42.89 -2.30
N SER A 10 0.62 -43.85 -3.23
CA SER A 10 1.01 -43.59 -4.63
C SER A 10 0.02 -42.65 -5.34
N LEU A 11 -1.27 -42.78 -5.06
CA LEU A 11 -2.32 -41.92 -5.62
C LEU A 11 -2.20 -40.47 -5.13
N ALA A 12 -1.83 -40.27 -3.86
CA ALA A 12 -1.59 -38.95 -3.29
C ALA A 12 -0.36 -38.26 -3.93
N THR A 13 0.71 -39.00 -4.20
CA THR A 13 1.90 -38.44 -4.87
C THR A 13 1.66 -38.08 -6.34
N LEU A 14 0.74 -38.77 -7.02
CA LEU A 14 0.27 -38.45 -8.37
C LEU A 14 -0.63 -37.21 -8.43
N ALA A 15 -1.20 -36.78 -7.30
CA ALA A 15 -2.01 -35.57 -7.20
C ALA A 15 -1.18 -34.31 -6.86
N LEU A 16 0.05 -34.47 -6.36
CA LEU A 16 0.97 -33.34 -6.09
C LEU A 16 1.21 -32.45 -7.33
N PRO A 17 1.37 -32.98 -8.56
CA PRO A 17 1.49 -32.16 -9.77
C PRO A 17 0.22 -31.37 -10.09
N MET A 18 -0.97 -31.90 -9.74
CA MET A 18 -2.24 -31.19 -9.96
C MET A 18 -2.44 -30.06 -8.95
N VAL A 19 -1.95 -30.23 -7.72
CA VAL A 19 -1.92 -29.17 -6.69
C VAL A 19 -0.85 -28.13 -7.00
N ALA A 20 0.32 -28.55 -7.50
CA ALA A 20 1.37 -27.63 -7.97
C ALA A 20 0.93 -26.85 -9.23
N GLY A 21 0.17 -27.46 -10.13
CA GLY A 21 -0.43 -26.80 -11.29
C GLY A 21 -1.51 -25.78 -10.91
N ALA A 22 -2.24 -25.99 -9.81
CA ALA A 22 -3.22 -25.04 -9.29
C ALA A 22 -2.58 -23.76 -8.70
N GLN A 23 -1.26 -23.77 -8.45
CA GLN A 23 -0.51 -22.59 -7.99
C GLN A 23 -0.19 -21.60 -9.13
N GLY A 24 -0.54 -21.94 -10.38
CA GLY A 24 -0.25 -21.14 -11.57
C GLY A 24 -1.02 -19.82 -11.73
N ILE A 25 -1.80 -19.37 -10.73
CA ILE A 25 -2.56 -18.12 -10.80
C ILE A 25 -2.11 -17.09 -9.75
N THR A 26 -1.34 -17.46 -8.72
CA THR A 26 -1.03 -16.54 -7.61
C THR A 26 0.30 -15.79 -7.70
N LYS A 27 1.18 -16.05 -8.70
CA LYS A 27 2.53 -15.44 -8.74
C LYS A 27 3.04 -14.92 -10.09
N ALA A 28 2.16 -14.58 -11.01
CA ALA A 28 2.53 -13.74 -12.15
C ALA A 28 1.31 -12.97 -12.63
N GLY A 29 1.07 -11.77 -12.07
CA GLY A 29 0.17 -10.74 -12.62
C GLY A 29 -1.03 -11.27 -13.39
N GLY A 30 -1.76 -12.22 -12.80
CA GLY A 30 -2.72 -13.07 -13.49
C GLY A 30 -4.04 -12.34 -13.68
N ASN A 31 -4.04 -11.32 -14.54
CA ASN A 31 -5.18 -10.67 -15.20
C ASN A 31 -6.56 -11.04 -14.59
N LEU A 32 -6.89 -10.55 -13.38
CA LEU A 32 -8.22 -10.74 -12.78
C LEU A 32 -9.19 -9.73 -13.41
N GLY A 33 -9.49 -9.90 -14.70
CA GLY A 33 -10.50 -9.13 -15.42
C GLY A 33 -10.20 -7.63 -15.58
N GLY A 34 -10.92 -6.97 -16.49
CA GLY A 34 -10.73 -5.54 -16.76
C GLY A 34 -10.92 -4.64 -15.53
N PHE A 35 -11.64 -5.10 -14.50
CA PHE A 35 -11.87 -4.35 -13.27
C PHE A 35 -10.61 -4.21 -12.40
N GLU A 36 -9.81 -5.26 -12.23
CA GLU A 36 -8.56 -5.18 -11.44
C GLU A 36 -7.60 -4.18 -12.10
N ILE A 37 -7.45 -4.23 -13.42
CA ILE A 37 -6.60 -3.30 -14.18
C ILE A 37 -7.03 -1.85 -13.94
N ILE A 38 -8.34 -1.56 -13.97
CA ILE A 38 -8.86 -0.21 -13.73
C ILE A 38 -8.54 0.26 -12.30
N ILE A 39 -8.77 -0.59 -11.30
CA ILE A 39 -8.50 -0.24 -9.90
C ILE A 39 -7.00 -0.03 -9.68
N THR A 40 -6.13 -0.93 -10.15
CA THR A 40 -4.68 -0.77 -10.04
C THR A 40 -4.17 0.47 -10.76
N ASN A 41 -4.70 0.79 -11.95
CA ASN A 41 -4.33 2.01 -12.67
C ASN A 41 -4.76 3.28 -11.93
N ILE A 42 -5.97 3.30 -11.36
CA ILE A 42 -6.45 4.44 -10.57
C ILE A 42 -5.61 4.60 -9.30
N THR A 43 -5.36 3.53 -8.56
CA THR A 43 -4.52 3.56 -7.35
C THR A 43 -3.12 4.05 -7.68
N ASN A 44 -2.50 3.53 -8.75
CA ASN A 44 -1.18 3.97 -9.19
C ASN A 44 -1.16 5.44 -9.59
N ALA A 45 -2.18 5.93 -10.29
CA ALA A 45 -2.28 7.33 -10.66
C ALA A 45 -2.41 8.25 -9.43
N ILE A 46 -3.24 7.86 -8.45
CA ILE A 46 -3.41 8.59 -7.20
C ILE A 46 -2.09 8.63 -6.42
N THR A 47 -1.43 7.49 -6.23
CA THR A 47 -0.19 7.43 -5.45
C THR A 47 0.98 8.14 -6.13
N THR A 48 1.08 8.06 -7.46
CA THR A 48 2.22 8.62 -8.21
C THR A 48 2.10 10.12 -8.45
N TYR A 49 0.88 10.62 -8.67
CA TYR A 49 0.67 12.03 -9.05
C TYR A 49 -0.10 12.81 -7.99
N LEU A 50 -1.24 12.29 -7.55
CA LEU A 50 -2.15 13.06 -6.69
C LEU A 50 -1.57 13.22 -5.27
N LEU A 51 -0.98 12.16 -4.72
CA LEU A 51 -0.39 12.16 -3.39
C LEU A 51 0.75 13.20 -3.25
N PRO A 52 1.81 13.19 -4.10
CA PRO A 52 2.85 14.20 -4.01
C PRO A 52 2.34 15.62 -4.32
N PHE A 53 1.33 15.75 -5.18
CA PHE A 53 0.72 17.05 -5.47
C PHE A 53 0.01 17.66 -4.25
N VAL A 54 -0.82 16.88 -3.55
CA VAL A 54 -1.51 17.35 -2.34
C VAL A 54 -0.51 17.60 -1.21
N LEU A 55 0.52 16.76 -1.07
CA LEU A 55 1.61 17.01 -0.11
C LEU A 55 2.35 18.31 -0.39
N ALA A 56 2.61 18.63 -1.67
CA ALA A 56 3.24 19.89 -2.05
C ALA A 56 2.34 21.09 -1.69
N LEU A 57 1.03 21.01 -1.96
CA LEU A 57 0.08 22.06 -1.57
C LEU A 57 0.00 22.24 -0.05
N ALA A 58 -0.05 21.15 0.71
CA ALA A 58 -0.03 21.19 2.18
C ALA A 58 1.27 21.83 2.70
N PHE A 59 2.40 21.52 2.07
CA PHE A 59 3.70 22.13 2.40
C PHE A 59 3.72 23.63 2.13
N ILE A 60 3.18 24.07 0.99
CA ILE A 60 3.08 25.49 0.66
C ILE A 60 2.18 26.22 1.67
N ALA A 61 1.02 25.65 2.00
CA ALA A 61 0.11 26.23 3.00
C ALA A 61 0.76 26.32 4.39
N PHE A 62 1.48 25.27 4.79
CA PHE A 62 2.24 25.25 6.03
C PHE A 62 3.36 26.31 6.06
N ALA A 63 4.15 26.40 4.98
CA ALA A 63 5.20 27.40 4.84
C ALA A 63 4.62 28.82 4.87
N TRP A 64 3.49 29.06 4.20
CA TRP A 64 2.78 30.34 4.24
C TRP A 64 2.30 30.68 5.66
N GLY A 65 1.75 29.70 6.37
CA GLY A 65 1.38 29.83 7.78
C GLY A 65 2.57 30.21 8.67
N MET A 66 3.74 29.60 8.44
CA MET A 66 4.98 29.95 9.14
C MET A 66 5.42 31.39 8.85
N PHE A 67 5.45 31.80 7.58
CA PHE A 67 5.80 33.17 7.21
C PHE A 67 4.86 34.17 7.88
N GLN A 68 3.56 33.91 7.88
CA GLN A 68 2.57 34.77 8.49
C GLN A 68 2.68 34.80 10.02
N TYR A 69 2.98 33.68 10.66
CA TYR A 69 3.16 33.60 12.11
C TYR A 69 4.44 34.31 12.60
N PHE A 70 5.58 34.10 11.92
CA PHE A 70 6.88 34.60 12.36
C PHE A 70 7.21 36.02 11.86
N ILE A 71 6.85 36.37 10.62
CA ILE A 71 7.17 37.69 10.05
C ILE A 71 6.05 38.69 10.35
N ALA A 72 4.79 38.35 10.01
CA ALA A 72 3.66 39.27 10.21
C ALA A 72 3.14 39.29 11.66
N GLY A 73 3.26 38.16 12.37
CA GLY A 73 2.86 38.04 13.78
C GLY A 73 3.74 38.78 14.79
N GLY A 74 4.87 39.33 14.37
CA GLY A 74 5.71 40.20 15.21
C GLY A 74 5.17 41.63 15.38
N ALA A 75 4.31 42.07 14.46
CA ALA A 75 3.76 43.44 14.44
C ALA A 75 2.24 43.49 14.72
N ASN A 76 1.52 42.38 14.59
CA ASN A 76 0.07 42.31 14.79
C ASN A 76 -0.38 40.93 15.31
N GLU A 77 -1.11 40.92 16.43
CA GLU A 77 -1.63 39.71 17.09
C GLU A 77 -2.64 38.95 16.22
N GLU A 78 -3.42 39.64 15.38
CA GLU A 78 -4.39 39.02 14.47
C GLU A 78 -3.69 38.20 13.36
N ALA A 79 -2.56 38.72 12.85
CA ALA A 79 -1.77 38.02 11.85
C ALA A 79 -1.13 36.74 12.42
N LYS A 80 -0.72 36.79 13.69
CA LYS A 80 -0.19 35.65 14.44
C LYS A 80 -1.25 34.55 14.61
N GLU A 81 -2.47 34.91 14.97
CA GLU A 81 -3.54 33.93 15.15
C GLU A 81 -3.91 33.24 13.83
N LYS A 82 -4.02 34.01 12.74
CA LYS A 82 -4.25 33.47 11.39
C LYS A 82 -3.10 32.57 10.91
N GLY A 83 -1.85 32.97 11.15
CA GLY A 83 -0.67 32.16 10.79
C GLY A 83 -0.64 30.82 11.54
N LYS A 84 -0.95 30.82 12.84
CA LYS A 84 -1.06 29.60 13.65
C LYS A 84 -2.16 28.67 13.12
N SER A 85 -3.32 29.24 12.78
CA SER A 85 -4.44 28.48 12.21
C SER A 85 -4.05 27.80 10.89
N LEU A 86 -3.41 28.54 9.98
CA LEU A 86 -2.90 28.01 8.71
C LEU A 86 -1.86 26.89 8.90
N MET A 87 -0.94 27.03 9.86
CA MET A 87 0.02 25.98 10.19
C MET A 87 -0.69 24.70 10.67
N ILE A 88 -1.70 24.84 11.54
CA ILE A 88 -2.47 23.70 12.04
C ILE A 88 -3.21 23.00 10.90
N TYR A 89 -3.83 23.74 9.98
CA TYR A 89 -4.48 23.15 8.82
C TYR A 89 -3.50 22.45 7.88
N GLY A 90 -2.30 22.99 7.68
CA GLY A 90 -1.22 22.33 6.93
C GLY A 90 -0.81 21.01 7.57
N VAL A 91 -0.57 20.99 8.89
CA VAL A 91 -0.22 19.78 9.65
C VAL A 91 -1.35 18.76 9.63
N LEU A 92 -2.60 19.19 9.79
CA LEU A 92 -3.77 18.32 9.72
C LEU A 92 -3.88 17.66 8.34
N GLY A 93 -3.59 18.40 7.27
CA GLY A 93 -3.51 17.87 5.91
C GLY A 93 -2.47 16.76 5.78
N PHE A 94 -1.26 16.96 6.31
CA PHE A 94 -0.22 15.92 6.33
C PHE A 94 -0.65 14.68 7.11
N VAL A 95 -1.21 14.87 8.31
CA VAL A 95 -1.65 13.76 9.16
C VAL A 95 -2.76 12.96 8.49
N MET A 96 -3.73 13.61 7.85
CA MET A 96 -4.81 12.91 7.14
C MET A 96 -4.30 12.05 5.99
N ILE A 97 -3.32 12.55 5.22
CA ILE A 97 -2.71 11.79 4.13
C ILE A 97 -2.03 10.53 4.67
N LEU A 98 -1.25 10.67 5.75
CA LEU A 98 -0.55 9.56 6.39
C LEU A 98 -1.52 8.53 6.97
N ILE A 99 -2.62 8.96 7.60
CA ILE A 99 -3.64 8.07 8.15
C ILE A 99 -4.34 7.29 7.02
N LEU A 100 -4.78 7.95 5.95
CA LEU A 100 -5.50 7.29 4.87
C LEU A 100 -4.61 6.28 4.13
N TRP A 101 -3.38 6.67 3.78
CA TRP A 101 -2.44 5.78 3.11
C TRP A 101 -1.97 4.65 4.03
N GLY A 102 -1.65 4.98 5.29
CA GLY A 102 -1.24 4.01 6.31
C GLY A 102 -2.34 3.01 6.63
N LEU A 103 -3.60 3.44 6.71
CA LEU A 103 -4.75 2.56 6.95
C LEU A 103 -4.96 1.58 5.80
N VAL A 104 -4.88 2.03 4.56
CA VAL A 104 -4.99 1.15 3.38
C VAL A 104 -3.88 0.09 3.42
N ASN A 105 -2.64 0.49 3.63
CA ASN A 105 -1.52 -0.45 3.71
C ASN A 105 -1.67 -1.42 4.90
N PHE A 106 -2.11 -0.90 6.06
CA PHE A 106 -2.40 -1.72 7.23
C PHE A 106 -3.44 -2.80 6.93
N LEU A 107 -4.55 -2.45 6.27
CA LEU A 107 -5.60 -3.40 5.90
C LEU A 107 -5.10 -4.45 4.90
N VAL A 108 -4.31 -4.07 3.90
CA VAL A 108 -3.74 -5.00 2.92
C VAL A 108 -2.81 -6.01 3.60
N ASN A 109 -1.95 -5.54 4.50
CA ASN A 109 -1.05 -6.42 5.25
C ASN A 109 -1.80 -7.32 6.23
N PHE A 110 -2.79 -6.77 6.94
CA PHE A 110 -3.58 -7.51 7.93
C PHE A 110 -4.44 -8.61 7.29
N THR A 111 -4.96 -8.37 6.10
CA THR A 111 -5.81 -9.33 5.37
C THR A 111 -5.01 -10.41 4.63
N GLY A 112 -3.67 -10.34 4.64
CA GLY A 112 -2.81 -11.28 3.90
C GLY A 112 -2.85 -11.07 2.38
N LEU A 113 -3.48 -10.00 1.91
CA LEU A 113 -3.52 -9.61 0.49
C LEU A 113 -2.17 -9.03 0.00
N GLY A 114 -1.24 -8.75 0.92
CA GLY A 114 0.10 -8.23 0.66
C GLY A 114 1.11 -9.21 0.05
N GLY A 115 0.70 -10.46 -0.22
CA GLY A 115 1.46 -11.43 -1.01
C GLY A 115 2.76 -11.89 -0.37
N ASP A 116 2.71 -12.94 0.45
CA ASP A 116 3.91 -13.66 0.85
C ASP A 116 4.59 -14.27 -0.38
N VAL A 117 5.76 -13.73 -0.72
CA VAL A 117 6.70 -14.36 -1.64
C VAL A 117 7.27 -15.62 -0.99
N VAL A 118 6.50 -16.72 -0.97
CA VAL A 118 7.03 -18.09 -0.93
C VAL A 118 8.05 -18.25 -2.08
N VAL A 119 9.32 -17.96 -1.80
CA VAL A 119 10.44 -18.26 -2.69
C VAL A 119 10.60 -19.78 -2.66
N PRO A 120 10.40 -20.50 -3.77
CA PRO A 120 10.62 -21.93 -3.79
C PRO A 120 12.11 -22.22 -3.52
N PRO A 121 12.43 -23.29 -2.77
CA PRO A 121 13.82 -23.65 -2.50
C PRO A 121 14.56 -23.91 -3.82
N VAL A 122 15.66 -23.19 -4.03
CA VAL A 122 16.53 -23.37 -5.19
C VAL A 122 17.27 -24.70 -5.03
N VAL A 123 17.01 -25.66 -5.93
CA VAL A 123 17.77 -26.92 -5.96
C VAL A 123 19.17 -26.60 -6.50
N PRO A 124 20.26 -26.91 -5.77
CA PRO A 124 21.62 -26.72 -6.28
C PRO A 124 21.82 -27.56 -7.55
N LYS A 125 22.32 -26.94 -8.61
CA LYS A 125 22.80 -27.69 -9.78
C LYS A 125 24.10 -28.41 -9.37
N ILE A 126 24.04 -29.74 -9.36
CA ILE A 126 25.21 -30.64 -9.35
C ILE A 126 25.78 -30.79 -10.77
#